data_AF-A0A699XMK9-F1
#
_entry.id   AF-A0A699XMK9-F1
#
_cell.length_a   1.000
_cell.length_b   1.000
_cell.length_c   1.000
_cell.angle_alpha   90.00
_cell.angle_beta   90.00
_cell.angle_gamma   90.00
#
_symmetry.space_group_name_H-M   'P 1'
#
loop_
_entity.id
_entity.type
_entity.pdbx_description
1 polymer ?
#
loop_
_entity_poly.entity_id
_entity_poly.type
_entity_poly.pdbx_seq_one_letter_code
_entity_poly.pdbx_strand_id
1 'polypeptide(L)' 'SVPCSDSKAITQVGTISANADEKVGSLIAEAMEKVGNDGVITVEEGTGLQDELEVVK' A
#
# COMPACT_ATOMS: atom_id res chain seq x y z
N SER A 1 21.62 5.90 0.56
CA SER A 1 20.21 5.53 0.40
C SER A 1 19.39 6.78 0.55
N VAL A 2 18.48 7.06 -0.38
CA VAL A 2 17.49 8.14 -0.21
C VAL A 2 16.34 7.57 0.62
N PRO A 3 16.02 8.15 1.78
CA PRO A 3 14.88 7.69 2.57
C PRO A 3 13.59 8.03 1.82
N CYS A 4 12.82 6.99 1.51
CA CYS A 4 11.50 7.13 0.90
C CYS A 4 10.50 7.37 2.04
N SER A 5 10.49 8.57 2.61
CA SER A 5 9.64 8.93 3.75
C SER A 5 8.37 9.68 3.35
N ASP A 6 8.26 10.07 2.09
CA ASP A 6 7.11 10.80 1.56
C ASP A 6 6.05 9.81 1.05
N SER A 7 4.80 9.94 1.53
CA SER A 7 3.66 9.16 0.99
C SER A 7 3.59 9.24 -0.53
N LYS A 8 3.97 10.38 -1.13
CA LYS A 8 4.05 10.57 -2.59
C LYS A 8 5.01 9.62 -3.29
N ALA A 9 6.16 9.36 -2.68
CA ALA A 9 7.15 8.45 -3.23
C ALA A 9 6.69 7.00 -3.08
N ILE A 10 6.01 6.66 -1.97
CA ILE A 10 5.38 5.35 -1.77
C ILE A 10 4.29 5.11 -2.81
N THR A 11 3.41 6.08 -3.07
CA THR A 11 2.38 6.00 -4.12
C THR A 11 3.03 5.83 -5.50
N GLN A 12 4.04 6.63 -5.84
CA GLN A 12 4.67 6.57 -7.15
C GLN A 12 5.36 5.21 -7.38
N VAL A 13 6.11 4.72 -6.41
CA VAL A 13 6.77 3.41 -6.48
C VAL A 13 5.72 2.29 -6.47
N GLY A 14 4.66 2.43 -5.66
CA GLY A 14 3.53 1.50 -5.59
C GLY A 14 2.79 1.38 -6.91
N THR A 15 2.40 2.51 -7.53
CA THR A 15 1.75 2.56 -8.84
C THR A 15 2.63 1.94 -9.92
N ILE A 16 3.91 2.31 -9.98
CA ILE A 16 4.85 1.75 -10.97
C ILE A 16 5.03 0.24 -10.77
N SER A 17 5.13 -0.22 -9.51
CA SER A 17 5.29 -1.63 -9.17
C SER A 17 4.03 -2.45 -9.44
N ALA A 18 2.86 -1.84 -9.31
CA ALA A 18 1.56 -2.42 -9.61
C ALA A 18 1.17 -2.31 -11.10
N ASN A 19 2.15 -2.32 -12.01
CA ASN A 19 1.92 -2.24 -13.46
C ASN A 19 1.21 -0.94 -13.92
N ALA A 20 1.61 0.19 -13.32
CA ALA A 20 1.01 1.51 -13.52
C ALA A 20 -0.47 1.61 -13.08
N ASP A 21 -0.91 0.75 -12.17
CA ASP A 21 -2.25 0.83 -11.61
C ASP A 21 -2.31 1.85 -10.47
N GLU A 22 -2.95 3.00 -10.77
CA GLU A 22 -3.13 4.08 -9.79
C GLU A 22 -4.04 3.68 -8.62
N LYS A 23 -5.00 2.76 -8.81
CA LYS A 23 -5.84 2.28 -7.70
C LYS A 23 -5.01 1.49 -6.71
N VAL A 24 -4.21 0.56 -7.20
CA VAL A 24 -3.36 -0.28 -6.34
C VAL A 24 -2.28 0.56 -5.67
N GLY A 25 -1.64 1.48 -6.40
CA GLY A 25 -0.63 2.38 -5.80
C GLY A 25 -1.20 3.28 -4.70
N SER A 26 -2.43 3.77 -4.87
CA SER A 26 -3.13 4.55 -3.84
C SER A 26 -3.51 3.68 -2.64
N LEU A 27 -4.00 2.46 -2.89
CA LEU A 27 -4.35 1.49 -1.85
C LEU A 27 -3.14 1.11 -0.99
N ILE A 28 -1.98 0.87 -1.62
CA ILE A 28 -0.73 0.57 -0.93
C ILE A 28 -0.24 1.77 -0.13
N ALA A 29 -0.36 2.99 -0.64
CA ALA A 29 0.01 4.19 0.10
C ALA A 29 -0.89 4.39 1.34
N GLU A 30 -2.20 4.20 1.22
CA GLU A 30 -3.12 4.21 2.36
C GLU A 30 -2.82 3.10 3.37
N ALA A 31 -2.50 1.90 2.91
CA ALA A 31 -2.10 0.80 3.77
C ALA A 31 -0.79 1.13 4.52
N MET A 32 0.24 1.59 3.81
CA MET A 32 1.53 2.01 4.39
C MET A 32 1.34 3.13 5.43
N GLU A 33 0.47 4.10 5.17
CA GLU A 33 0.16 5.19 6.11
C GLU A 33 -0.56 4.70 7.36
N LYS A 34 -1.47 3.72 7.21
CA LYS A 34 -2.17 3.08 8.35
C LYS A 34 -1.29 2.16 9.18
N VAL A 35 -0.36 1.41 8.57
CA VAL A 35 0.51 0.46 9.30
C VAL A 35 1.75 1.12 9.92
N GLY A 36 2.22 2.24 9.36
CA GLY A 36 3.42 2.95 9.82
C GLY A 36 4.75 2.32 9.36
N ASN A 37 5.87 2.93 9.73
CA ASN A 37 7.21 2.57 9.22
C ASN A 37 7.67 1.13 9.57
N ASP A 38 7.14 0.54 10.64
CA ASP A 38 7.48 -0.82 11.09
C ASP A 38 6.32 -1.82 10.89
N GLY A 39 5.26 -1.40 10.21
CA GLY A 39 4.09 -2.23 9.97
C GLY A 39 4.33 -3.26 8.87
N VAL A 40 3.84 -4.47 9.08
CA VAL A 40 3.87 -5.56 8.08
C VAL A 40 2.53 -5.62 7.37
N ILE A 41 2.55 -5.50 6.04
CA ILE A 41 1.36 -5.63 5.21
C ILE A 41 1.24 -7.10 4.81
N THR A 42 0.09 -7.70 5.11
CA THR A 42 -0.22 -9.08 4.71
C THR A 42 -1.37 -9.01 3.70
N VAL A 43 -1.22 -9.68 2.57
CA VAL A 43 -2.25 -9.76 1.54
C VAL A 43 -2.87 -11.15 1.61
N GLU A 44 -4.19 -11.20 1.77
CA GLU A 44 -4.94 -12.45 1.73
C GLU A 44 -5.89 -12.41 0.53
N GLU A 45 -5.84 -13.44 -0.32
CA GLU A 45 -6.75 -13.56 -1.47
C GLU A 45 -8.13 -14.04 -0.99
N GLY A 46 -8.98 -13.10 -0.61
CA GLY A 46 -10.38 -13.34 -0.29
C GLY A 46 -11.24 -13.48 -1.54
N THR A 47 -12.30 -14.29 -1.49
CA THR A 47 -13.32 -14.41 -2.56
C THR A 47 -14.21 -13.18 -2.74
N GLY A 48 -13.91 -12.08 -2.04
CA GLY A 48 -14.63 -10.82 -2.13
C GLY A 48 -14.41 -10.12 -3.47
N LEU A 49 -15.47 -9.53 -4.01
CA LEU A 49 -15.42 -8.67 -5.21
C LEU A 49 -14.82 -7.27 -4.93
N GLN A 50 -14.49 -6.97 -3.67
CA GLN A 50 -14.12 -5.64 -3.19
C GLN A 50 -12.85 -5.74 -2.34
N ASP A 51 -11.97 -4.74 -2.48
CA ASP A 51 -10.78 -4.58 -1.65
C ASP A 51 -11.17 -4.14 -0.23
N GLU A 52 -10.75 -4.90 0.78
CA GLU A 52 -11.04 -4.62 2.20
C GLU A 52 -9.71 -4.41 2.95
N LEU A 53 -9.59 -3.31 3.71
CA LEU A 53 -8.36 -2.93 4.41
C LEU A 53 -8.61 -2.85 5.92
N GLU A 54 -8.15 -3.86 6.66
CA GLU A 54 -8.25 -3.94 8.12
C GLU A 54 -6.86 -3.81 8.77
N VAL A 55 -6.79 -3.09 9.90
CA VAL A 55 -5.54 -2.88 10.65
C VAL A 55 -5.63 -3.65 11.96
N VAL A 56 -4.83 -4.71 12.09
CA VAL A 56 -4.65 -5.44 13.36
C VAL A 56 -3.56 -4.75 14.19
N LYS A 57 -3.90 -4.35 15.43
CA LYS A 57 -2.98 -3.77 16.42
C LYS A 57 -2.34 -4.83 17.29
#